data_AF-A0A5N5XCW5-F1
#
_entry.id   AF-A0A5N5XCW5-F1
#
_cell.length_a   1.000
_cell.length_b   1.000
_cell.length_c   1.000
_cell.angle_alpha   90.00
_cell.angle_beta   90.00
_cell.angle_gamma   90.00
#
_symmetry.space_group_name_H-M   'P 1'
#
loop_
_entity.id
_entity.type
_entity.pdbx_description
1 polymer ?
#
loop_
_entity_poly.entity_id
_entity_poly.type
_entity_poly.pdbx_seq_one_letter_code
_entity_poly.pdbx_strand_id
1 'polypeptide(L)'
;MSYHLSILISGEGKDPKYRSHWAFVIHQPAQAIGDLLHVRPIDIGRLWYEFEHRSNSDLILVDVIGLAKIADLDGSRRLQAIEVIKTEKAPRDGTRRCQDWVFSALIALEVEELVPAGTSKTWKGLMGRTATEVEGAAGQGWTSFRGFQSSLR
;
A
#
# COMPACT_ATOMS: atom_id res chain seq x y z
N MET A 1 -21.25 2.99 -6.41
CA MET A 1 -19.94 3.32 -6.99
C MET A 1 -18.95 2.25 -6.57
N SER A 2 -18.05 1.86 -7.46
CA SER A 2 -17.01 0.85 -7.20
C SER A 2 -15.68 1.53 -6.92
N TYR A 3 -14.90 0.99 -6.01
CA TYR A 3 -13.56 1.43 -5.63
C TYR A 3 -12.60 0.25 -5.71
N HIS A 4 -11.36 0.50 -6.11
CA HIS A 4 -10.27 -0.45 -5.96
C HIS A 4 -9.56 -0.18 -4.65
N LEU A 5 -9.36 -1.23 -3.85
CA LEU A 5 -8.34 -1.25 -2.80
C LEU A 5 -7.07 -1.86 -3.39
N SER A 6 -5.98 -1.12 -3.30
CA SER A 6 -4.69 -1.48 -3.86
C SER A 6 -3.59 -1.24 -2.83
N ILE A 7 -2.47 -1.96 -2.98
CA ILE A 7 -1.22 -1.63 -2.31
C ILE A 7 -0.35 -0.83 -3.27
N LEU A 8 0.02 0.36 -2.85
CA LEU A 8 0.94 1.25 -3.55
C LEU A 8 2.38 0.87 -3.19
N ILE A 9 3.21 0.74 -4.21
CA ILE A 9 4.62 0.41 -4.08
C ILE A 9 5.47 1.60 -4.53
N SER A 10 6.23 2.18 -3.59
CA SER A 10 7.18 3.26 -3.86
C SER A 10 8.62 2.81 -3.64
N GLY A 11 9.50 3.21 -4.56
CA GLY A 11 10.92 2.84 -4.53
C GLY A 11 11.19 1.38 -4.90
N GLU A 12 12.33 1.13 -5.55
CA GLU A 12 12.65 -0.17 -6.17
C GLU A 12 12.85 -1.30 -5.16
N GLY A 13 13.25 -0.96 -3.92
CA GLY A 13 13.55 -1.96 -2.88
C GLY A 13 14.78 -2.82 -3.17
N LYS A 14 15.72 -2.34 -4.00
CA LYS A 14 16.97 -3.06 -4.33
C LYS A 14 17.96 -3.13 -3.16
N ASP A 15 17.87 -2.21 -2.20
CA ASP A 15 18.66 -2.23 -0.98
C ASP A 15 17.88 -2.97 0.12
N PRO A 16 18.38 -4.09 0.67
CA PRO A 16 17.73 -4.80 1.79
C PRO A 16 17.49 -3.91 3.03
N LYS A 17 18.29 -2.86 3.23
CA LYS A 17 18.15 -1.86 4.29
C LYS A 17 17.07 -0.83 3.96
N TYR A 18 16.90 -0.48 2.69
CA TYR A 18 15.89 0.47 2.18
C TYR A 18 14.94 -0.24 1.20
N ARG A 19 14.13 -1.13 1.75
CA ARG A 19 13.07 -1.84 1.03
C ARG A 19 12.05 -0.86 0.44
N SER A 20 11.27 -1.35 -0.53
CA SER A 20 10.15 -0.60 -1.09
C SER A 20 9.17 -0.18 0.00
N HIS A 21 8.69 1.05 -0.08
CA HIS A 21 7.64 1.55 0.79
C HIS A 21 6.28 1.04 0.30
N TRP A 22 5.48 0.50 1.22
CA TRP A 22 4.14 0.03 0.94
C TRP A 22 3.11 0.90 1.67
N ALA A 23 2.03 1.20 0.98
CA ALA A 23 0.87 1.94 1.48
C ALA A 23 -0.43 1.33 0.95
N PHE A 24 -1.55 1.63 1.57
CA PHE A 24 -2.86 1.35 0.98
C PHE A 24 -3.36 2.55 0.19
N VAL A 25 -4.02 2.26 -0.92
CA VAL A 25 -4.72 3.24 -1.72
C VAL A 25 -6.13 2.74 -2.01
N ILE A 26 -7.11 3.62 -1.83
CA ILE A 26 -8.49 3.36 -2.26
C ILE A 26 -8.91 4.43 -3.26
N HIS A 27 -9.27 4.02 -4.48
CA HIS A 27 -9.59 4.95 -5.56
C HIS A 27 -10.65 4.42 -6.50
N GLN A 28 -11.30 5.29 -7.26
CA GLN A 28 -12.20 4.84 -8.31
C GLN A 28 -11.40 4.30 -9.51
N PRO A 29 -11.93 3.29 -10.24
CA PRO A 29 -11.31 2.81 -11.47
C PRO A 29 -10.98 3.97 -12.43
N ALA A 30 -9.81 3.91 -13.06
CA ALA A 30 -9.29 4.93 -13.98
C ALA A 30 -9.02 6.33 -13.38
N GLN A 31 -9.27 6.56 -12.08
CA GLN A 31 -8.88 7.80 -11.42
C GLN A 31 -7.50 7.69 -10.80
N ALA A 32 -6.69 8.73 -11.01
CA ALA A 32 -5.38 8.91 -10.39
C ALA A 32 -5.46 9.67 -9.05
N ILE A 33 -6.67 9.80 -8.48
CA ILE A 33 -6.94 10.46 -7.21
C ILE A 33 -7.66 9.47 -6.30
N GLY A 34 -7.27 9.41 -5.03
CA GLY A 34 -7.89 8.53 -4.06
C GLY A 34 -7.52 8.83 -2.61
N ASP A 35 -7.87 7.92 -1.72
CA ASP A 35 -7.41 7.93 -0.33
C ASP A 35 -6.08 7.19 -0.24
N LEU A 36 -5.07 7.85 0.32
CA LEU A 36 -3.78 7.26 0.65
C LEU A 36 -3.71 7.02 2.16
N LEU A 37 -3.46 5.78 2.58
CA LEU A 37 -3.28 5.39 3.98
C LEU A 37 -1.91 4.73 4.14
N HIS A 38 -1.02 5.38 4.87
CA HIS A 38 0.36 4.90 5.02
C HIS A 38 0.97 5.26 6.37
N VAL A 39 2.15 4.70 6.61
CA VAL A 39 2.98 5.05 7.76
C VAL A 39 4.27 5.72 7.28
N ARG A 40 4.43 6.99 7.60
CA ARG A 40 5.62 7.77 7.25
C ARG A 40 6.70 7.65 8.34
N PRO A 41 7.98 7.50 7.98
CA PRO A 41 9.05 7.51 8.96
C PRO A 41 9.14 8.90 9.60
N ILE A 42 9.14 8.95 10.94
CA ILE A 42 9.42 10.16 11.72
C ILE A 42 10.82 10.11 12.34
N ASP A 43 11.37 8.91 12.53
CA ASP A 43 12.77 8.67 12.89
C ASP A 43 13.22 7.34 12.26
N ILE A 44 14.00 7.41 11.18
CA ILE A 44 14.46 6.21 10.46
C ILE A 44 15.53 5.44 11.24
N GLY A 45 16.30 6.10 12.11
CA GLY A 45 17.32 5.45 12.93
C GLY A 45 16.69 4.59 14.02
N ARG A 46 15.55 5.05 14.56
CA ARG A 46 14.76 4.31 15.54
C ARG A 46 13.62 3.48 14.94
N LEU A 47 13.44 3.51 13.62
CA LEU A 47 12.31 2.91 12.92
C LEU A 47 10.96 3.30 13.55
N TRP A 48 10.81 4.60 13.83
CA TRP A 48 9.56 5.15 14.30
C TRP A 48 8.79 5.72 13.13
N TYR A 49 7.50 5.42 13.13
CA TYR A 49 6.58 5.83 12.11
C TYR A 49 5.38 6.56 12.72
N GLU A 50 4.71 7.32 11.86
CA GLU A 50 3.44 7.95 12.15
C GLU A 50 2.45 7.61 11.04
N PHE A 51 1.23 7.26 11.45
CA PHE A 51 0.15 7.02 10.53
C PHE A 51 -0.29 8.35 9.90
N GLU A 52 -0.56 8.32 8.61
CA GLU A 52 -1.12 9.45 7.89
C GLU A 52 -2.18 8.94 6.91
N HIS A 53 -3.34 9.60 6.93
CA HIS A 53 -4.41 9.40 5.97
C HIS A 53 -4.59 10.70 5.20
N ARG A 54 -4.50 10.63 3.87
CA ARG A 54 -4.77 11.75 2.98
C ARG A 54 -5.88 11.38 2.02
N SER A 55 -7.01 12.06 2.13
CA SER A 55 -8.12 11.94 1.16
C SER A 55 -7.85 12.82 -0.05
N ASN A 56 -8.40 12.43 -1.21
CA ASN A 56 -8.27 13.15 -2.49
C ASN A 56 -6.81 13.44 -2.88
N SER A 57 -5.92 12.48 -2.66
CA SER A 57 -4.50 12.59 -3.01
C SER A 57 -4.22 12.07 -4.41
N ASP A 58 -3.32 12.75 -5.13
CA ASP A 58 -2.73 12.23 -6.36
C ASP A 58 -1.95 10.95 -6.07
N LEU A 59 -2.21 9.91 -6.86
CA LEU A 59 -1.59 8.59 -6.73
C LEU A 59 -0.30 8.46 -7.53
N ILE A 60 -0.07 9.37 -8.48
CA ILE A 60 1.15 9.46 -9.28
C ILE A 60 2.14 10.36 -8.53
N LEU A 61 2.69 9.87 -7.42
CA LEU A 61 3.72 10.57 -6.68
C LEU A 61 5.11 10.30 -7.27
N VAL A 62 6.08 11.17 -6.94
CA VAL A 62 7.43 11.24 -7.53
C VAL A 62 8.26 9.95 -7.37
N ASP A 63 7.86 9.01 -6.52
CA ASP A 63 8.57 7.75 -6.27
C ASP A 63 7.71 6.48 -6.41
N VAL A 64 6.45 6.63 -6.83
CA VAL A 64 5.53 5.50 -6.97
C VAL A 64 5.86 4.73 -8.23
N ILE A 65 6.03 3.42 -8.06
CA ILE A 65 6.33 2.50 -9.16
C ILE A 65 5.04 1.92 -9.74
N GLY A 66 4.06 1.62 -8.89
CA GLY A 66 2.76 1.15 -9.33
C GLY A 66 1.84 0.74 -8.18
N LEU A 67 0.66 0.27 -8.57
CA LEU A 67 -0.40 -0.20 -7.68
C LEU A 67 -0.66 -1.68 -7.93
N ALA A 68 -0.72 -2.48 -6.86
CA ALA A 68 -1.19 -3.86 -6.90
C ALA A 68 -2.61 -3.91 -6.34
N LYS A 69 -3.62 -4.09 -7.20
CA LYS A 69 -5.01 -4.24 -6.80
C LYS A 69 -5.20 -5.51 -5.97
N ILE A 70 -5.89 -5.39 -4.83
CA ILE A 70 -6.18 -6.51 -3.93
C ILE A 70 -7.67 -6.77 -3.71
N ALA A 71 -8.54 -5.78 -3.90
CA ALA A 71 -9.99 -5.97 -3.80
C ALA A 71 -10.80 -4.92 -4.57
N ASP A 72 -12.07 -5.26 -4.84
CA ASP A 72 -13.12 -4.32 -5.23
C ASP A 72 -14.02 -4.03 -4.03
N LEU A 73 -14.31 -2.76 -3.80
CA LEU A 73 -15.13 -2.27 -2.69
C LEU A 73 -16.29 -1.42 -3.23
N ASP A 74 -17.43 -1.45 -2.55
CA ASP A 74 -18.45 -0.42 -2.71
C ASP A 74 -18.19 0.77 -1.77
N GLY A 75 -19.12 1.74 -1.75
CA GLY A 75 -18.99 2.94 -0.91
C GLY A 75 -18.93 2.64 0.58
N SER A 76 -19.76 1.71 1.08
CA SER A 76 -19.76 1.30 2.48
C SER A 76 -18.50 0.53 2.86
N ARG A 77 -18.09 -0.43 2.03
CA ARG A 77 -16.88 -1.23 2.25
C ARG A 77 -15.61 -0.39 2.15
N ARG A 78 -15.58 0.65 1.31
CA ARG A 78 -14.50 1.66 1.30
C ARG A 78 -14.34 2.31 2.67
N LEU A 79 -15.44 2.81 3.25
CA LEU A 79 -15.38 3.48 4.55
C LEU A 79 -14.96 2.49 5.66
N GLN A 80 -15.49 1.27 5.63
CA GLN A 80 -15.09 0.22 6.57
C GLN A 80 -13.59 -0.11 6.45
N ALA A 81 -13.07 -0.26 5.24
CA ALA A 81 -11.65 -0.52 5.02
C ALA A 81 -10.75 0.60 5.56
N ILE A 82 -11.13 1.86 5.36
CA ILE A 82 -10.42 3.01 5.92
C ILE A 82 -10.37 2.92 7.46
N GLU A 83 -11.51 2.63 8.10
CA GLU A 83 -11.57 2.52 9.56
C GLU A 83 -10.76 1.33 10.08
N VAL A 84 -10.82 0.17 9.43
CA VAL A 84 -10.01 -0.99 9.79
C VAL A 84 -8.52 -0.66 9.69
N ILE A 85 -8.07 -0.08 8.57
CA ILE A 85 -6.66 0.27 8.36
C ILE A 85 -6.17 1.29 9.41
N LYS A 86 -6.99 2.29 9.75
CA LYS A 86 -6.67 3.31 10.76
C LYS A 86 -6.45 2.74 12.16
N THR A 87 -7.06 1.60 12.49
CA THR A 87 -6.89 0.98 13.82
C THR A 87 -5.51 0.33 14.00
N GLU A 88 -4.81 0.03 12.91
CA GLU A 88 -3.47 -0.56 12.99
C GLU A 88 -2.44 0.47 13.45
N LYS A 89 -1.79 0.19 14.58
CA LYS A 89 -0.86 1.12 15.22
C LYS A 89 0.41 1.26 14.39
N ALA A 90 0.78 2.51 14.10
CA ALA A 90 2.05 2.83 13.45
C ALA A 90 3.24 2.26 14.27
N PRO A 91 4.22 1.59 13.64
CA PRO A 91 5.36 1.03 14.35
C PRO A 91 6.21 2.08 15.07
N ARG A 92 6.57 1.80 16.34
CA ARG A 92 7.49 2.61 17.16
C ARG A 92 8.39 1.75 18.05
N ASP A 93 8.70 0.53 17.58
CA ASP A 93 9.35 -0.53 18.37
C ASP A 93 10.80 -0.84 17.93
N GLY A 94 11.36 -0.07 16.99
CA GLY A 94 12.72 -0.29 16.52
C GLY A 94 12.91 -1.53 15.64
N THR A 95 11.82 -2.25 15.31
CA THR A 95 11.90 -3.52 14.59
C THR A 95 11.01 -3.53 13.34
N ARG A 96 9.72 -3.20 13.50
CA ARG A 96 8.74 -3.23 12.42
C ARG A 96 8.89 -2.02 11.49
N ARG A 97 8.58 -2.24 10.20
CA ARG A 97 8.66 -1.26 9.10
C ARG A 97 7.28 -1.08 8.45
N CYS A 98 7.21 -0.23 7.42
CA CYS A 98 5.96 -0.01 6.67
C CYS A 98 5.35 -1.29 6.07
N GLN A 99 6.17 -2.22 5.56
CA GLN A 99 5.67 -3.50 5.03
C GLN A 99 5.05 -4.38 6.13
N ASP A 100 5.63 -4.36 7.34
CA ASP A 100 5.07 -5.07 8.50
C ASP A 100 3.72 -4.47 8.93
N TRP A 101 3.58 -3.15 8.88
CA TRP A 101 2.32 -2.45 9.14
C TRP A 101 1.25 -2.81 8.11
N VAL A 102 1.59 -2.80 6.81
CA VAL A 102 0.67 -3.24 5.74
C VAL A 102 0.26 -4.69 5.93
N PHE A 103 1.21 -5.58 6.25
CA PHE A 103 0.89 -6.99 6.52
C PHE A 103 -0.07 -7.16 7.71
N SER A 104 0.16 -6.45 8.82
CA SER A 104 -0.74 -6.50 9.99
C SER A 104 -2.16 -6.01 9.65
N ALA A 105 -2.27 -4.88 8.95
CA ALA A 105 -3.55 -4.36 8.50
C ALA A 105 -4.26 -5.29 7.50
N LEU A 106 -3.53 -6.01 6.63
CA LEU A 106 -4.10 -7.01 5.74
C LEU A 106 -4.76 -8.18 6.49
N ILE A 107 -4.20 -8.60 7.63
CA ILE A 107 -4.83 -9.63 8.47
C ILE A 107 -6.20 -9.13 8.96
N ALA A 108 -6.27 -7.90 9.45
CA ALA A 108 -7.53 -7.31 9.92
C ALA A 108 -8.54 -7.15 8.77
N LEU A 109 -8.11 -6.67 7.61
CA LEU A 109 -8.96 -6.57 6.42
C LEU A 109 -9.50 -7.93 5.95
N GLU A 110 -8.70 -9.00 6.08
CA GLU A 110 -9.10 -10.35 5.72
C GLU A 110 -10.12 -10.93 6.70
N VAL A 111 -9.96 -10.67 8.01
CA VAL A 111 -10.95 -11.04 9.05
C VAL A 111 -12.30 -10.36 8.82
N GLU A 112 -12.29 -9.10 8.37
CA GLU A 112 -13.49 -8.31 8.06
C GLU A 112 -14.05 -8.60 6.64
N GLU A 113 -13.48 -9.59 5.93
CA GLU A 113 -13.85 -9.99 4.57
C GLU A 113 -13.80 -8.85 3.53
N LEU A 114 -12.98 -7.82 3.79
CA LEU A 114 -12.77 -6.66 2.91
C LEU A 114 -11.75 -6.94 1.82
N VAL A 115 -10.95 -7.99 1.98
CA VAL A 115 -10.06 -8.55 0.96
C VAL A 115 -10.30 -10.07 0.86
N PRO A 116 -9.99 -10.69 -0.28
CA PRO A 116 -10.10 -12.14 -0.42
C PRO A 116 -9.28 -12.92 0.62
N ALA A 117 -9.79 -14.08 1.02
CA ALA A 117 -9.03 -15.00 1.87
C ALA A 117 -7.69 -15.40 1.21
N GLY A 118 -6.64 -15.49 2.01
CA GLY A 118 -5.26 -15.73 1.58
C GLY A 118 -4.49 -14.48 1.16
N THR A 119 -5.10 -13.29 1.14
CA THR A 119 -4.41 -12.04 0.77
C THR A 119 -3.23 -11.77 1.70
N SER A 120 -3.41 -11.83 3.01
CA SER A 120 -2.32 -11.59 3.97
C SER A 120 -1.17 -12.58 3.80
N LYS A 121 -1.47 -13.87 3.56
CA LYS A 121 -0.49 -14.93 3.30
C LYS A 121 0.33 -14.65 2.04
N THR A 122 -0.33 -14.24 0.96
CA THR A 122 0.32 -13.88 -0.30
C THR A 122 1.31 -12.72 -0.08
N TRP A 123 0.83 -11.64 0.55
CA TRP A 123 1.65 -10.44 0.78
C TRP A 123 2.79 -10.66 1.77
N LYS A 124 2.61 -11.53 2.77
CA LYS A 124 3.71 -11.98 3.63
C LYS A 124 4.87 -12.58 2.84
N GLY A 125 4.57 -13.36 1.80
CA GLY A 125 5.57 -13.96 0.92
C GLY A 125 6.29 -12.97 0.00
N LEU A 126 5.77 -11.74 -0.12
CA LEU A 126 6.33 -10.65 -0.92
C LEU A 126 7.13 -9.64 -0.08
N MET A 127 7.09 -9.73 1.26
CA MET A 127 7.84 -8.82 2.13
C MET A 127 9.33 -8.90 1.84
N GLY A 128 9.97 -7.75 1.70
CA GLY A 128 11.39 -7.64 1.35
C GLY A 128 11.72 -7.84 -0.13
N ARG A 129 10.76 -8.19 -0.98
CA ARG A 129 10.97 -8.26 -2.43
C ARG A 129 11.06 -6.89 -3.07
N THR A 130 11.74 -6.84 -4.21
CA THR A 130 11.83 -5.66 -5.06
C THR A 130 10.49 -5.32 -5.69
N ALA A 131 10.33 -4.07 -6.13
CA ALA A 131 9.10 -3.65 -6.80
C ALA A 131 8.83 -4.45 -8.08
N THR A 132 9.87 -4.82 -8.84
CA THR A 132 9.75 -5.69 -10.03
C THR A 132 9.25 -7.09 -9.69
N GLU A 133 9.69 -7.66 -8.57
CA GLU A 133 9.20 -8.97 -8.13
C GLU A 133 7.76 -8.89 -7.63
N VAL A 134 7.37 -7.80 -6.96
CA VAL A 134 5.98 -7.55 -6.55
C VAL A 134 5.08 -7.38 -7.78
N GLU A 135 5.52 -6.61 -8.78
CA GLU A 135 4.85 -6.46 -10.08
C GLU A 135 4.61 -7.81 -10.75
N GLY A 136 5.66 -8.65 -10.85
CA GLY A 136 5.54 -10.00 -11.40
C GLY A 136 4.56 -10.89 -10.63
N ALA A 137 4.48 -10.75 -9.30
CA ALA A 137 3.55 -11.51 -8.47
C ALA A 137 2.10 -10.99 -8.55
N ALA A 138 1.90 -9.67 -8.70
CA ALA A 138 0.59 -9.05 -8.85
C ALA A 138 -0.05 -9.35 -10.22
N GLY A 139 0.76 -9.56 -11.26
CA GLY A 139 0.30 -9.96 -12.58
C GLY A 139 -0.72 -8.98 -13.16
N GLN A 140 -1.92 -9.47 -13.51
CA GLN A 140 -2.99 -8.65 -14.08
C GLN A 140 -3.57 -7.61 -13.09
N GLY A 141 -3.30 -7.76 -11.78
CA GLY A 141 -3.67 -6.78 -10.77
C GLY A 141 -2.74 -5.57 -10.70
N TRP A 142 -1.66 -5.55 -11.50
CA TRP A 142 -0.67 -4.48 -11.48
C TRP A 142 -1.04 -3.31 -12.40
N THR A 143 -0.99 -2.10 -11.86
CA THR A 143 -1.03 -0.84 -12.62
C THR A 143 0.34 -0.17 -12.52
N SER A 144 1.08 -0.12 -13.63
CA SER A 144 2.42 0.46 -13.68
C SER A 144 2.38 1.98 -13.82
N PHE A 145 3.18 2.68 -13.03
CA PHE A 145 3.46 4.11 -13.18
C PHE A 145 4.88 4.38 -13.69
N ARG A 146 5.65 3.33 -13.99
CA ARG A 146 6.97 3.44 -14.64
C ARG A 146 6.78 4.15 -15.98
N GLY A 147 7.42 5.31 -16.17
CA GLY A 147 7.33 6.10 -17.40
C GLY A 147 6.41 7.32 -17.35
N PHE A 148 5.53 7.46 -16.35
CA PHE A 148 4.77 8.72 -16.14
C PHE A 148 5.63 9.84 -15.53
N GLN A 149 6.79 9.49 -14.98
CA GLN A 149 7.74 10.43 -14.38
C GLN A 149 8.64 11.14 -15.41
N SER A 150 8.63 10.72 -16.69
CA SER A 150 9.48 11.33 -17.73
C SER A 150 8.88 12.55 -18.41
N SER A 151 7.60 12.87 -18.18
CA SER A 151 6.90 14.00 -18.82
C SER A 151 6.86 15.28 -17.97
N LEU A 152 7.54 15.31 -16.82
CA LEU A 152 7.68 16.49 -15.95
C LEU A 152 9.12 17.04 -15.91
N ARG A 153 9.91 16.79 -16.96
CA ARG A 153 11.23 17.43 -17.15
C ARG A 153 11.24 18.30 -18.39
#